data_AF-A0A0L0MZX0-F1
#
_entry.id   AF-A0A0L0MZX0-F1
#
_cell.length_a   1.000
_cell.length_b   1.000
_cell.length_c   1.000
_cell.angle_alpha   90.00
_cell.angle_beta   90.00
_cell.angle_gamma   90.00
#
_symmetry.space_group_name_H-M   'P 1'
#
loop_
_entity.id
_entity.type
_entity.pdbx_description
1 polymer ?
#
loop_
_entity_poly.entity_id
_entity_poly.type
_entity_poly.pdbx_seq_one_letter_code
_entity_poly.pdbx_strand_id
1 'polypeptide(L)'
;MHLAQLTFQQNDAILDEEDARDKYVARQLFRRLASSGRLAIGFDAEKEHDSESIFRLYSEDLRPSNVLIDKDLHVVGVIDWEFAYVAAAQFSFDPPWWLLLMSPDYWPDGYISWMEAYEPRLNTFLSVLEQEEKKMPRKATGERPLPNGRDVPLSKRMRERWESQSWMINYAARNSWAFDFLFWRFLDPNFLGHNEDGEHRARLHLLTEEQIGAMEAFVKMKIERLKDRTLVEWDHDSAVAQMARFMI
;
A
#
# COMPACT_ATOMS: atom_id res chain seq x y z
N MET A 1 9.03 -0.32 7.09
CA MET A 1 9.08 -1.65 6.47
C MET A 1 9.93 -1.66 5.20
N HIS A 2 9.56 -0.93 4.13
CA HIS A 2 10.31 -0.97 2.86
C HIS A 2 11.78 -0.54 2.95
N LEU A 3 12.13 0.42 3.81
CA LEU A 3 13.54 0.81 4.00
C LEU A 3 14.38 -0.31 4.64
N ALA A 4 13.77 -1.09 5.53
CA ALA A 4 14.42 -2.25 6.15
C ALA A 4 14.67 -3.34 5.10
N GLN A 5 13.63 -3.72 4.36
CA GLN A 5 13.74 -4.69 3.26
C GLN A 5 14.81 -4.24 2.25
N LEU A 6 14.75 -2.99 1.78
CA LEU A 6 15.75 -2.45 0.87
C LEU A 6 17.16 -2.51 1.49
N THR A 7 17.32 -2.25 2.79
CA THR A 7 18.62 -2.32 3.49
C THR A 7 19.21 -3.72 3.48
N PHE A 8 18.40 -4.74 3.75
CA PHE A 8 18.86 -6.13 3.87
C PHE A 8 18.90 -6.90 2.56
N GLN A 9 18.11 -6.51 1.56
CA GLN A 9 18.13 -7.15 0.24
C GLN A 9 19.50 -6.94 -0.41
N GLN A 10 20.27 -8.02 -0.52
CA GLN A 10 21.63 -8.02 -1.07
C GLN A 10 21.58 -7.89 -2.59
N ASN A 11 21.10 -8.95 -3.23
CA ASN A 11 21.16 -9.15 -4.66
C ASN A 11 19.94 -8.54 -5.35
N ASP A 12 20.19 -7.97 -6.53
CA ASP A 12 19.16 -7.44 -7.43
C ASP A 12 18.22 -6.42 -6.74
N ALA A 13 18.72 -5.75 -5.68
CA ALA A 13 18.02 -4.69 -4.96
C ALA A 13 18.06 -3.36 -5.70
N ILE A 14 19.14 -3.10 -6.43
CA ILE A 14 19.39 -1.87 -7.18
C ILE A 14 19.92 -2.20 -8.58
N LEU A 15 19.69 -1.30 -9.53
CA LEU A 15 20.26 -1.37 -10.88
C LEU A 15 21.60 -0.61 -10.95
N ASP A 16 21.63 0.60 -10.40
CA ASP A 16 22.80 1.48 -10.37
C ASP A 16 22.72 2.45 -9.19
N GLU A 17 23.61 3.45 -9.17
CA GLU A 17 23.66 4.45 -8.09
C GLU A 17 22.42 5.35 -8.06
N GLU A 18 21.87 5.71 -9.20
CA GLU A 18 20.71 6.60 -9.27
C GLU A 18 19.45 5.86 -8.80
N ASP A 19 19.25 4.62 -9.23
CA ASP A 19 18.18 3.75 -8.72
C ASP A 19 18.31 3.53 -7.20
N ALA A 20 19.53 3.42 -6.67
CA ALA A 20 19.76 3.32 -5.24
C ALA A 20 19.35 4.60 -4.49
N ARG A 21 19.65 5.79 -5.05
CA ARG A 21 19.23 7.10 -4.50
C ARG A 21 17.71 7.26 -4.56
N ASP A 22 17.09 6.96 -5.71
CA ASP A 22 15.63 6.99 -5.88
C ASP A 22 14.92 6.13 -4.85
N LYS A 23 15.35 4.88 -4.72
CA LYS A 23 14.77 3.93 -3.78
C LYS A 23 14.92 4.38 -2.32
N TYR A 24 16.09 4.92 -1.94
CA TYR A 24 16.31 5.40 -0.59
C TYR A 24 15.44 6.63 -0.26
N VAL A 25 15.46 7.63 -1.15
CA VAL A 25 14.72 8.88 -0.97
C VAL A 25 13.21 8.62 -0.91
N ALA A 26 12.67 7.81 -1.83
CA ALA A 26 11.25 7.45 -1.84
C ALA A 26 10.79 6.87 -0.49
N ARG A 27 11.56 5.91 0.06
CA ARG A 27 11.25 5.25 1.33
C ARG A 27 11.39 6.19 2.53
N GLN A 28 12.36 7.11 2.50
CA GLN A 28 12.52 8.12 3.55
C GLN A 28 11.36 9.11 3.57
N LEU A 29 10.97 9.62 2.39
CA LEU A 29 9.85 10.54 2.26
C LEU A 29 8.53 9.87 2.64
N PHE A 30 8.29 8.64 2.17
CA PHE A 30 7.11 7.87 2.57
C PHE A 30 7.05 7.64 4.09
N ARG A 31 8.19 7.30 4.72
CA ARG A 31 8.30 7.16 6.18
C ARG A 31 7.94 8.46 6.90
N ARG A 32 8.40 9.61 6.40
CA ARG A 32 8.09 10.93 6.96
C ARG A 32 6.62 11.31 6.80
N LEU A 33 6.03 11.01 5.63
CA LEU A 33 4.60 11.21 5.41
C LEU A 33 3.77 10.34 6.37
N ALA A 34 4.19 9.10 6.61
CA ALA A 34 3.55 8.21 7.58
C ALA A 34 3.67 8.77 9.01
N SER A 35 4.87 9.16 9.45
CA SER A 35 5.12 9.63 10.81
C SER A 35 4.46 10.99 11.13
N SER A 36 4.20 11.81 10.10
CA SER A 36 3.46 13.07 10.23
C SER A 36 1.94 12.91 10.13
N GLY A 37 1.43 11.68 9.99
CA GLY A 37 0.00 11.40 9.82
C GLY A 37 -0.56 11.80 8.45
N ARG A 38 0.27 12.31 7.53
CA ARG A 38 -0.16 12.77 6.22
C ARG A 38 -0.62 11.63 5.33
N LEU A 39 -0.19 10.39 5.56
CA LEU A 39 -0.73 9.22 4.84
C LEU A 39 -2.10 8.76 5.37
N ALA A 40 -2.61 9.32 6.45
CA ALA A 40 -3.91 8.97 7.01
C ALA A 40 -5.09 9.68 6.31
N ILE A 41 -4.89 10.30 5.13
CA ILE A 41 -5.98 10.95 4.38
C ILE A 41 -7.10 9.94 4.10
N GLY A 42 -8.35 10.36 4.33
CA GLY A 42 -9.53 9.50 4.24
C GLY A 42 -9.81 8.66 5.49
N PHE A 43 -8.97 8.78 6.52
CA PHE A 43 -9.31 8.43 7.90
C PHE A 43 -9.53 9.75 8.64
N ASP A 44 -10.79 10.09 8.93
CA ASP A 44 -11.12 11.35 9.63
C ASP A 44 -10.60 11.27 11.08
N ALA A 45 -9.32 11.56 11.31
CA ALA A 45 -8.69 11.46 12.62
C ALA A 45 -9.41 12.32 13.69
N GLU A 46 -9.98 13.47 13.29
CA GLU A 46 -10.74 14.35 14.18
C GLU A 46 -12.16 13.86 14.51
N LYS A 47 -12.78 13.00 13.67
CA LYS A 47 -14.06 12.36 13.98
C LYS A 47 -13.91 10.96 14.58
N GLU A 48 -12.73 10.37 14.43
CA GLU A 48 -12.42 8.99 14.83
C GLU A 48 -11.58 8.91 16.12
N HIS A 49 -11.29 10.03 16.79
CA HIS A 49 -10.61 10.09 18.09
C HIS A 49 -11.30 9.27 19.21
N ASP A 50 -12.58 8.95 19.03
CA ASP A 50 -13.40 8.11 19.92
C ASP A 50 -13.70 6.71 19.34
N SER A 51 -13.15 6.39 18.17
CA SER A 51 -13.32 5.06 17.58
C SER A 51 -12.19 4.15 18.07
N GLU A 52 -12.54 3.16 18.89
CA GLU A 52 -11.73 1.95 18.95
C GLU A 52 -11.50 1.49 17.51
N SER A 53 -10.25 1.55 17.05
CA SER A 53 -9.87 1.04 15.75
C SER A 53 -10.21 -0.45 15.74
N ILE A 54 -11.32 -0.81 15.07
CA ILE A 54 -11.74 -2.21 15.05
C ILE A 54 -10.80 -2.96 14.14
N PHE A 55 -9.92 -3.76 14.74
CA PHE A 55 -9.14 -4.75 14.04
C PHE A 55 -10.00 -6.00 13.78
N ARG A 56 -9.93 -6.53 12.57
CA ARG A 56 -10.68 -7.72 12.14
C ARG A 56 -9.77 -8.67 11.38
N LEU A 57 -10.19 -9.93 11.29
CA LEU A 57 -9.62 -10.85 10.32
C LEU A 57 -9.85 -10.27 8.92
N TYR A 58 -8.77 -10.15 8.16
CA TYR A 58 -8.73 -9.61 6.81
C TYR A 58 -7.89 -10.55 5.94
N SER A 59 -8.28 -10.67 4.67
CA SER A 59 -7.53 -11.41 3.66
C SER A 59 -7.43 -10.57 2.40
N GLU A 60 -6.24 -10.52 1.82
CA GLU A 60 -5.93 -9.80 0.58
C GLU A 60 -6.29 -10.59 -0.67
N ASP A 61 -6.49 -11.89 -0.52
CA ASP A 61 -6.65 -12.82 -1.64
C ASP A 61 -8.03 -13.48 -1.65
N LEU A 62 -9.08 -12.65 -1.60
CA LEU A 62 -10.47 -13.09 -1.77
C LEU A 62 -10.89 -13.16 -3.25
N ARG A 63 -9.93 -13.50 -4.13
CA ARG A 63 -10.17 -13.63 -5.57
C ARG A 63 -11.16 -14.77 -5.87
N PRO A 64 -11.83 -14.76 -7.04
CA PRO A 64 -12.87 -15.75 -7.35
C PRO A 64 -12.41 -17.21 -7.30
N SER A 65 -11.12 -17.51 -7.57
CA SER A 65 -10.59 -18.88 -7.47
C SER A 65 -10.60 -19.44 -6.05
N ASN A 66 -10.70 -18.57 -5.03
CA ASN A 66 -10.69 -18.95 -3.62
C ASN A 66 -12.12 -19.03 -3.04
N VAL A 67 -13.15 -18.82 -3.86
CA VAL A 67 -14.56 -18.90 -3.48
C VAL A 67 -15.19 -20.13 -4.14
N LEU A 68 -15.63 -21.07 -3.32
CA LEU A 68 -16.31 -22.28 -3.77
C LEU A 68 -17.81 -22.01 -3.94
N ILE A 69 -18.36 -22.46 -5.07
CA ILE A 69 -19.78 -22.38 -5.38
C ILE A 69 -20.39 -23.76 -5.63
N ASP A 70 -21.66 -23.93 -5.28
CA ASP A 70 -22.42 -25.13 -5.65
C ASP A 70 -23.01 -25.05 -7.07
N LYS A 71 -23.77 -26.09 -7.47
CA LYS A 71 -24.44 -26.17 -8.77
C LYS A 71 -25.49 -25.08 -9.01
N ASP A 72 -25.97 -24.45 -7.94
CA ASP A 72 -27.00 -23.42 -7.95
C ASP A 72 -26.37 -22.01 -7.80
N LEU A 73 -25.04 -21.92 -7.92
CA LEU A 73 -24.21 -20.71 -7.80
C LEU A 73 -24.21 -20.07 -6.41
N HIS A 74 -24.55 -20.82 -5.36
CA HIS A 74 -24.41 -20.34 -3.99
C HIS A 74 -22.98 -20.50 -3.51
N VAL A 75 -22.48 -19.49 -2.79
CA VAL A 75 -21.18 -19.58 -2.09
C VAL A 75 -21.30 -20.61 -0.97
N VAL A 76 -20.50 -21.68 -1.05
CA VAL A 76 -20.47 -22.76 -0.05
C VAL A 76 -19.21 -22.75 0.82
N GLY A 77 -18.19 -21.97 0.44
CA GLY A 77 -16.98 -21.84 1.22
C GLY A 77 -16.01 -20.84 0.62
N VAL A 78 -15.10 -20.36 1.48
CA VAL A 78 -13.92 -19.59 1.09
C VAL A 78 -12.71 -20.38 1.58
N ILE A 79 -11.76 -20.61 0.69
CA ILE A 79 -10.54 -21.38 0.95
C ILE A 79 -9.32 -20.46 0.91
N ASP A 80 -8.14 -21.05 1.07
CA ASP A 80 -6.85 -20.38 0.89
C ASP A 80 -6.62 -19.18 1.84
N TRP A 81 -6.73 -19.47 3.14
CA TRP A 81 -6.57 -18.47 4.20
C TRP A 81 -5.10 -18.19 4.58
N GLU A 82 -4.13 -18.59 3.76
CA GLU A 82 -2.69 -18.46 4.10
C GLU A 82 -2.22 -17.00 4.18
N PHE A 83 -2.92 -16.08 3.51
CA PHE A 83 -2.68 -14.64 3.56
C PHE A 83 -3.63 -13.88 4.48
N ALA A 84 -4.32 -14.57 5.39
CA ALA A 84 -5.24 -13.93 6.33
C ALA A 84 -4.51 -13.46 7.59
N TYR A 85 -4.78 -12.24 8.02
CA TYR A 85 -4.19 -11.64 9.21
C TYR A 85 -5.14 -10.64 9.87
N VAL A 86 -4.78 -10.16 11.06
CA VAL A 86 -5.55 -9.15 11.78
C VAL A 86 -5.16 -7.76 11.27
N ALA A 87 -6.10 -7.04 10.66
CA ALA A 87 -5.89 -5.71 10.08
C ALA A 87 -6.96 -4.72 10.54
N ALA A 88 -6.68 -3.42 10.41
CA ALA A 88 -7.69 -2.39 10.61
C ALA A 88 -8.84 -2.59 9.59
N ALA A 89 -10.09 -2.56 10.05
CA ALA A 89 -11.26 -2.78 9.17
C ALA A 89 -11.28 -1.83 7.96
N GLN A 90 -10.67 -0.67 8.12
CA GLN A 90 -10.36 0.33 7.11
C GLN A 90 -9.72 -0.21 5.83
N PHE A 91 -8.96 -1.30 5.87
CA PHE A 91 -8.33 -1.90 4.70
C PHE A 91 -9.35 -2.47 3.72
N SER A 92 -10.56 -2.80 4.19
CA SER A 92 -11.64 -3.21 3.31
C SER A 92 -12.18 -2.06 2.46
N PHE A 93 -11.83 -0.80 2.76
CA PHE A 93 -12.30 0.35 1.98
C PHE A 93 -11.56 0.47 0.66
N ASP A 94 -10.44 -0.22 0.47
CA ASP A 94 -9.73 -0.19 -0.81
C ASP A 94 -10.38 -1.13 -1.82
N PRO A 95 -10.45 -0.75 -3.11
CA PRO A 95 -10.92 -1.63 -4.16
C PRO A 95 -10.14 -2.95 -4.24
N PRO A 96 -10.80 -4.10 -4.48
CA PRO A 96 -10.14 -5.39 -4.58
C PRO A 96 -9.29 -5.49 -5.85
N TRP A 97 -7.97 -5.63 -5.72
CA TRP A 97 -7.03 -5.65 -6.86
C TRP A 97 -7.37 -6.72 -7.94
N TRP A 98 -8.07 -7.79 -7.57
CA TRP A 98 -8.29 -8.98 -8.40
C TRP A 98 -9.48 -8.88 -9.38
N LEU A 99 -10.16 -7.74 -9.54
CA LEU A 99 -11.31 -7.64 -10.47
C LEU A 99 -10.95 -7.94 -11.94
N LEU A 100 -9.67 -7.78 -12.31
CA LEU A 100 -9.15 -8.14 -13.64
C LEU A 100 -8.43 -9.50 -13.65
N LEU A 101 -8.35 -10.19 -12.50
CA LEU A 101 -7.61 -11.45 -12.30
C LEU A 101 -6.10 -11.38 -12.63
N MET A 102 -5.59 -10.21 -12.98
CA MET A 102 -4.19 -9.92 -13.28
C MET A 102 -3.79 -8.65 -12.51
N SER A 103 -2.69 -8.75 -11.77
CA SER A 103 -2.17 -7.59 -11.03
C SER A 103 -1.65 -6.55 -12.03
N PRO A 104 -1.62 -5.26 -11.64
CA PRO A 104 -1.12 -4.20 -12.50
C PRO A 104 0.35 -4.38 -12.87
N ASP A 105 1.14 -5.09 -12.06
CA ASP A 105 2.57 -5.39 -12.33
C ASP A 105 2.79 -6.25 -13.58
N TYR A 106 1.82 -7.10 -13.91
CA TYR A 106 1.86 -8.00 -15.07
C TYR A 106 1.03 -7.48 -16.24
N TRP A 107 0.46 -6.27 -16.14
CA TRP A 107 -0.34 -5.71 -17.21
C TRP A 107 0.54 -5.26 -18.39
N PRO A 108 0.33 -5.77 -19.62
CA PRO A 108 1.24 -5.52 -20.74
C PRO A 108 1.47 -4.03 -21.05
N ASP A 109 0.43 -3.22 -20.90
CA ASP A 109 0.44 -1.79 -21.20
C ASP A 109 0.69 -0.91 -19.96
N GLY A 110 1.10 -1.53 -18.86
CA GLY A 110 1.44 -0.88 -17.60
C GLY A 110 0.25 -0.38 -16.80
N TYR A 111 0.56 0.35 -15.73
CA TYR A 111 -0.37 0.67 -14.65
C TYR A 111 -1.54 1.59 -15.06
N ILE A 112 -1.29 2.56 -15.94
CA ILE A 112 -2.33 3.51 -16.38
C ILE A 112 -3.38 2.77 -17.21
N SER A 113 -2.96 1.96 -18.19
CA SER A 113 -3.86 1.12 -18.97
C SER A 113 -4.61 0.11 -18.09
N TRP A 114 -3.94 -0.46 -17.09
CA TRP A 114 -4.60 -1.32 -16.12
C TRP A 114 -5.72 -0.58 -15.38
N MET A 115 -5.49 0.65 -14.91
CA MET A 115 -6.49 1.47 -14.23
C MET A 115 -7.69 1.78 -15.14
N GLU A 116 -7.44 2.11 -16.40
CA GLU A 116 -8.49 2.35 -17.42
C GLU A 116 -9.33 1.08 -17.67
N ALA A 117 -8.70 -0.10 -17.71
CA ALA A 117 -9.40 -1.37 -17.86
C ALA A 117 -10.14 -1.79 -16.57
N TYR A 118 -9.60 -1.41 -15.40
CA TYR A 118 -10.10 -1.79 -14.09
C TYR A 118 -11.35 -0.99 -13.71
N GLU A 119 -11.36 0.32 -13.98
CA GLU A 119 -12.44 1.23 -13.55
C GLU A 119 -13.85 0.79 -13.99
N PRO A 120 -14.10 0.34 -15.24
CA PRO A 120 -15.41 -0.20 -15.62
C PRO A 120 -15.83 -1.44 -14.81
N ARG A 121 -14.87 -2.30 -14.44
CA ARG A 121 -15.13 -3.49 -13.60
C ARG A 121 -15.40 -3.11 -12.16
N LEU A 122 -14.66 -2.13 -11.64
CA LEU A 122 -14.94 -1.55 -10.33
C LEU A 122 -16.34 -0.96 -10.29
N ASN A 123 -16.75 -0.20 -11.30
CA ASN A 123 -18.10 0.38 -11.35
C ASN A 123 -19.20 -0.69 -11.35
N THR A 124 -18.97 -1.82 -12.04
CA THR A 124 -19.89 -2.97 -11.99
C THR A 124 -19.95 -3.58 -10.60
N PHE A 125 -18.79 -3.83 -9.99
CA PHE A 125 -18.68 -4.37 -8.63
C PHE A 125 -19.37 -3.47 -7.60
N LEU A 126 -19.10 -2.17 -7.64
CA LEU A 126 -19.72 -1.18 -6.74
C LEU A 126 -21.23 -1.12 -6.92
N SER A 127 -21.74 -1.21 -8.16
CA SER A 127 -23.19 -1.23 -8.40
C SER A 127 -23.88 -2.45 -7.76
N VAL A 128 -23.24 -3.63 -7.81
CA VAL A 128 -23.77 -4.84 -7.15
C VAL A 128 -23.64 -4.72 -5.64
N LEU A 129 -22.50 -4.24 -5.14
CA LEU A 129 -22.27 -4.02 -3.71
C LEU A 129 -23.33 -3.06 -3.12
N GLU A 130 -23.63 -1.95 -3.80
CA GLU A 130 -24.68 -1.01 -3.40
C GLU A 130 -26.07 -1.66 -3.35
N GLN A 131 -26.37 -2.62 -4.24
CA GLN A 131 -27.63 -3.36 -4.22
C GLN A 131 -27.71 -4.34 -3.06
N GLU A 132 -26.62 -5.06 -2.77
CA GLU A 132 -26.54 -5.97 -1.63
C GLU A 132 -26.61 -5.23 -0.29
N GLU A 133 -25.94 -4.09 -0.18
CA GLU A 133 -26.01 -3.23 1.02
C GLU A 133 -27.43 -2.72 1.30
N LYS A 134 -28.24 -2.48 0.26
CA LYS A 134 -29.66 -2.09 0.41
C LYS A 134 -30.55 -3.23 0.88
N LYS A 135 -30.20 -4.48 0.57
CA LYS A 135 -30.95 -5.68 1.01
C LYS A 135 -30.68 -6.01 2.48
N MET A 136 -29.50 -5.65 2.98
CA MET A 136 -29.16 -5.85 4.38
C MET A 136 -29.97 -4.88 5.25
N PRO A 137 -30.81 -5.37 6.19
CA PRO A 137 -31.47 -4.49 7.13
C PRO A 137 -30.39 -3.78 7.96
N ARG A 138 -30.38 -2.44 7.96
CA ARG A 138 -29.69 -1.64 8.99
C ARG A 138 -30.09 -2.25 10.32
N LYS A 139 -29.16 -2.90 11.02
CA LYS A 139 -29.50 -3.67 12.21
C LYS A 139 -30.36 -2.82 13.14
N ALA A 140 -31.57 -3.31 13.39
CA ALA A 140 -32.42 -2.93 14.51
C ALA A 140 -31.83 -3.49 15.81
N THR A 141 -30.55 -3.20 16.09
CA THR A 141 -30.07 -3.14 17.46
C THR A 141 -30.47 -1.76 17.93
N GLY A 142 -31.28 -1.64 18.98
CA GLY A 142 -31.71 -0.37 19.59
C GLY A 142 -30.58 0.49 20.16
N GLU A 143 -29.37 0.33 19.64
CA GLU A 143 -28.25 1.24 19.77
C GLU A 143 -28.55 2.47 18.93
N ARG A 144 -28.42 3.65 19.54
CA ARG A 144 -28.53 4.95 18.86
C ARG A 144 -27.68 4.95 17.57
N PRO A 145 -28.03 5.77 16.56
CA PRO A 145 -27.13 6.03 15.44
C PRO A 145 -25.74 6.35 16.01
N LEU A 146 -24.77 5.48 15.76
CA LEU A 146 -23.42 5.66 16.26
C LEU A 146 -22.87 6.91 15.55
N PRO A 147 -22.37 7.93 16.26
CA PRO A 147 -22.12 9.25 15.68
C PRO A 147 -21.00 9.31 14.61
N ASN A 148 -20.44 8.16 14.20
CA ASN A 148 -19.04 8.04 13.76
C ASN A 148 -18.91 7.34 12.38
N GLY A 149 -19.84 7.55 11.44
CA GLY A 149 -19.65 7.14 10.04
C GLY A 149 -19.82 5.64 9.72
N ARG A 150 -20.18 4.77 10.67
CA ARG A 150 -20.58 3.36 10.38
C ARG A 150 -21.84 3.24 9.51
N ASP A 151 -22.51 4.36 9.26
CA ASP A 151 -23.65 4.50 8.36
C ASP A 151 -23.27 4.73 6.89
N VAL A 152 -21.98 4.96 6.58
CA VAL A 152 -21.51 5.12 5.21
C VAL A 152 -21.31 3.73 4.59
N PRO A 153 -22.03 3.39 3.50
CA PRO A 153 -21.86 2.12 2.81
C PRO A 153 -20.41 1.90 2.35
N LEU A 154 -19.97 0.64 2.36
CA LEU A 154 -18.65 0.22 1.91
C LEU A 154 -18.43 0.60 0.45
N SER A 155 -19.45 0.45 -0.39
CA SER A 155 -19.41 0.88 -1.80
C SER A 155 -19.03 2.35 -1.96
N LYS A 156 -19.63 3.24 -1.15
CA LYS A 156 -19.31 4.66 -1.16
C LYS A 156 -17.88 4.93 -0.71
N ARG A 157 -17.43 4.28 0.36
CA ARG A 157 -16.04 4.40 0.85
C ARG A 157 -15.03 3.93 -0.20
N MET A 158 -15.29 2.80 -0.86
CA MET A 158 -14.45 2.28 -1.94
C MET A 158 -14.39 3.21 -3.15
N ARG A 159 -15.53 3.81 -3.53
CA ARG A 159 -15.59 4.80 -4.60
C ARG A 159 -14.74 6.02 -4.27
N GLU A 160 -14.89 6.57 -3.07
CA GLU A 160 -14.10 7.71 -2.59
C GLU A 160 -12.60 7.37 -2.54
N ARG A 161 -12.23 6.16 -2.10
CA ARG A 161 -10.84 5.67 -2.12
C ARG A 161 -10.27 5.61 -3.53
N TRP A 162 -11.04 5.07 -4.49
CA TRP A 162 -10.65 5.00 -5.90
C TRP A 162 -10.44 6.39 -6.51
N GLU A 163 -11.44 7.27 -6.41
CA GLU A 163 -11.44 8.62 -6.99
C GLU A 163 -10.33 9.51 -6.42
N SER A 164 -10.08 9.42 -5.11
CA SER A 164 -8.98 10.14 -4.44
C SER A 164 -7.60 9.49 -4.64
N GLN A 165 -7.53 8.32 -5.28
CA GLN A 165 -6.34 7.47 -5.40
C GLN A 165 -5.68 7.09 -4.05
N SER A 166 -6.36 7.31 -2.92
CA SER A 166 -5.80 7.06 -1.61
C SER A 166 -5.64 5.56 -1.29
N TRP A 167 -6.30 4.68 -2.06
CA TRP A 167 -6.05 3.24 -2.04
C TRP A 167 -4.59 2.87 -2.35
N MET A 168 -3.90 3.70 -3.14
CA MET A 168 -2.50 3.46 -3.51
C MET A 168 -1.56 3.55 -2.30
N ILE A 169 -1.96 4.25 -1.24
CA ILE A 169 -1.16 4.35 0.00
C ILE A 169 -1.03 2.96 0.63
N ASN A 170 -2.15 2.28 0.87
CA ASN A 170 -2.17 0.95 1.44
C ASN A 170 -1.60 -0.09 0.48
N TYR A 171 -1.84 0.07 -0.82
CA TYR A 171 -1.28 -0.83 -1.82
C TYR A 171 0.26 -0.73 -1.88
N ALA A 172 0.82 0.49 -1.94
CA ALA A 172 2.27 0.71 -1.92
C ALA A 172 2.89 0.25 -0.59
N ALA A 173 2.24 0.51 0.55
CA ALA A 173 2.73 0.11 1.87
C ALA A 173 2.87 -1.42 2.04
N ARG A 174 2.16 -2.21 1.22
CA ARG A 174 2.15 -3.67 1.30
C ARG A 174 2.92 -4.33 0.15
N ASN A 175 3.00 -3.68 -1.01
CA ASN A 175 3.67 -4.20 -2.18
C ASN A 175 5.04 -3.52 -2.36
N SER A 176 6.09 -4.18 -1.88
CA SER A 176 7.46 -3.67 -2.02
C SER A 176 7.98 -3.60 -3.45
N TRP A 177 7.43 -4.40 -4.35
CA TRP A 177 7.87 -4.48 -5.75
C TRP A 177 7.33 -3.29 -6.55
N ALA A 178 6.05 -2.96 -6.37
CA ALA A 178 5.41 -1.82 -7.01
C ALA A 178 5.70 -0.48 -6.32
N PHE A 179 6.28 -0.51 -5.10
CA PHE A 179 6.43 0.67 -4.25
C PHE A 179 7.10 1.84 -4.98
N ASP A 180 8.21 1.61 -5.67
CA ASP A 180 9.01 2.67 -6.28
C ASP A 180 8.24 3.40 -7.37
N PHE A 181 7.61 2.63 -8.27
CA PHE A 181 6.75 3.16 -9.31
C PHE A 181 5.55 3.93 -8.73
N LEU A 182 4.85 3.34 -7.76
CA LEU A 182 3.67 3.96 -7.15
C LEU A 182 4.01 5.24 -6.40
N PHE A 183 5.13 5.22 -5.67
CA PHE A 183 5.58 6.38 -4.93
C PHE A 183 5.88 7.52 -5.88
N TRP A 184 6.79 7.33 -6.84
CA TRP A 184 7.22 8.41 -7.72
C TRP A 184 6.12 8.89 -8.66
N ARG A 185 5.29 7.98 -9.16
CA ARG A 185 4.27 8.33 -10.16
C ARG A 185 3.02 8.96 -9.54
N PHE A 186 2.60 8.50 -8.36
CA PHE A 186 1.30 8.89 -7.80
C PHE A 186 1.43 9.56 -6.43
N LEU A 187 2.17 8.98 -5.49
CA LEU A 187 2.21 9.49 -4.13
C LEU A 187 3.05 10.77 -4.02
N ASP A 188 4.23 10.82 -4.61
CA ASP A 188 5.13 11.99 -4.57
C ASP A 188 4.43 13.25 -5.13
N PRO A 189 3.81 13.23 -6.34
CA PRO A 189 3.07 14.38 -6.84
C PRO A 189 1.91 14.81 -5.92
N ASN A 190 1.15 13.85 -5.41
CA ASN A 190 -0.04 14.11 -4.59
C ASN A 190 0.31 14.70 -3.21
N PHE A 191 1.45 14.33 -2.63
CA PHE A 191 1.84 14.75 -1.28
C PHE A 191 2.91 15.84 -1.24
N LEU A 192 3.80 15.89 -2.22
CA LEU A 192 4.99 16.74 -2.22
C LEU A 192 5.00 17.75 -3.39
N GLY A 193 3.95 17.76 -4.20
CA GLY A 193 3.76 18.69 -5.32
C GLY A 193 4.40 18.18 -6.61
N HIS A 194 4.34 18.96 -7.68
CA HIS A 194 4.84 18.50 -8.98
C HIS A 194 6.32 18.07 -8.96
N ASN A 195 6.62 16.97 -9.65
CA ASN A 195 7.95 16.43 -9.91
C ASN A 195 7.93 15.89 -11.33
N GLU A 196 8.53 16.64 -12.26
CA GLU A 196 8.46 16.35 -13.69
C GLU A 196 9.13 15.02 -14.03
N ASP A 197 10.33 14.82 -13.48
CA ASP A 197 11.15 13.64 -13.75
C ASP A 197 10.69 12.41 -12.95
N GLY A 198 9.98 12.61 -11.83
CA GLY A 198 9.61 11.53 -10.93
C GLY A 198 10.82 10.89 -10.23
N GLU A 199 11.86 11.68 -9.98
CA GLU A 199 13.14 11.23 -9.43
C GLU A 199 13.49 11.95 -8.12
N HIS A 200 14.48 11.41 -7.40
CA HIS A 200 14.94 11.92 -6.10
C HIS A 200 15.52 13.34 -6.14
N ARG A 201 16.12 13.76 -7.26
CA ARG A 201 16.88 15.03 -7.35
C ARG A 201 16.03 16.23 -6.95
N ALA A 202 14.78 16.25 -7.41
CA ALA A 202 13.81 17.29 -7.06
C ALA A 202 13.46 17.32 -5.57
N ARG A 203 13.75 16.24 -4.82
CA ARG A 203 13.38 16.06 -3.40
C ARG A 203 14.54 16.06 -2.43
N LEU A 204 15.79 16.14 -2.91
CA LEU A 204 16.97 16.16 -2.03
C LEU A 204 16.93 17.29 -0.99
N HIS A 205 16.38 18.44 -1.37
CA HIS A 205 16.20 19.60 -0.46
C HIS A 205 15.26 19.32 0.72
N LEU A 206 14.47 18.24 0.67
CA LEU A 206 13.61 17.81 1.77
C LEU A 206 14.40 16.99 2.81
N LEU A 207 15.55 16.43 2.47
CA LEU A 207 16.34 15.61 3.39
C LEU A 207 17.24 16.48 4.26
N THR A 208 17.51 16.05 5.49
CA THR A 208 18.53 16.67 6.33
C THR A 208 19.92 16.29 5.82
N GLU A 209 20.96 17.06 6.19
CA GLU A 209 22.34 16.73 5.86
C GLU A 209 22.74 15.32 6.34
N GLU A 210 22.27 14.94 7.53
CA GLU A 210 22.47 13.60 8.08
C GLU A 210 21.82 12.52 7.21
N GLN A 211 20.59 12.75 6.73
CA GLN A 211 19.90 11.81 5.84
C GLN A 211 20.58 11.70 4.48
N ILE A 212 21.13 12.80 3.94
CA ILE A 212 21.92 12.80 2.70
C ILE A 212 23.23 12.00 2.92
N GLY A 213 23.91 12.21 4.04
CA GLY A 213 25.12 11.45 4.38
C GLY A 213 24.84 9.95 4.50
N ALA A 214 23.74 9.57 5.14
CA ALA A 214 23.30 8.19 5.25
C ALA A 214 22.92 7.59 3.89
N MET A 215 22.27 8.37 3.01
CA MET A 215 21.94 7.97 1.64
C MET A 215 23.21 7.64 0.84
N GLU A 216 24.22 8.51 0.84
CA GLU A 216 25.45 8.27 0.08
C GLU A 216 26.23 7.06 0.63
N ALA A 217 26.27 6.90 1.96
CA ALA A 217 26.83 5.70 2.58
C ALA A 217 26.06 4.43 2.19
N PHE A 218 24.74 4.53 2.08
CA PHE A 218 23.86 3.43 1.65
C PHE A 218 24.11 3.04 0.19
N VAL A 219 24.17 4.02 -0.71
CA VAL A 219 24.44 3.81 -2.15
C VAL A 219 25.77 3.12 -2.34
N LYS A 220 26.84 3.64 -1.72
CA LYS A 220 28.18 3.03 -1.78
C LYS A 220 28.16 1.57 -1.36
N MET A 221 27.54 1.27 -0.23
CA MET A 221 27.42 -0.10 0.28
C MET A 221 26.64 -1.01 -0.71
N LYS A 222 25.56 -0.52 -1.30
CA LYS A 222 24.77 -1.32 -2.27
C LYS A 222 25.53 -1.60 -3.55
N ILE A 223 26.28 -0.64 -4.07
CA ILE A 223 27.12 -0.82 -5.26
C ILE A 223 28.25 -1.81 -5.00
N GLU A 224 28.87 -1.78 -3.81
CA GLU A 224 29.85 -2.79 -3.41
C GLU A 224 29.23 -4.19 -3.39
N ARG A 225 28.05 -4.35 -2.77
CA ARG A 225 27.32 -5.63 -2.72
C ARG A 225 26.88 -6.15 -4.09
N LEU A 226 26.48 -5.25 -4.99
CA LEU A 226 26.08 -5.60 -6.36
C LEU A 226 27.22 -6.28 -7.14
N LYS A 227 28.48 -5.96 -6.82
CA LYS A 227 29.67 -6.59 -7.43
C LYS A 227 29.91 -8.00 -6.89
N ASP A 228 29.79 -8.19 -5.59
CA ASP A 228 30.14 -9.46 -4.93
C ASP A 228 29.03 -10.51 -5.05
N ARG A 229 27.76 -10.07 -5.07
CA ARG A 229 26.55 -10.91 -5.17
C ARG A 229 26.45 -12.05 -4.13
N THR A 230 27.00 -11.85 -2.94
CA THR A 230 27.05 -12.89 -1.89
C THR A 230 25.81 -12.91 -1.00
N LEU A 231 25.44 -14.11 -0.52
CA LEU A 231 24.47 -14.25 0.55
C LEU A 231 25.15 -13.94 1.89
N VAL A 232 24.49 -13.15 2.73
CA VAL A 232 25.00 -12.77 4.05
C VAL A 232 23.97 -13.19 5.09
N GLU A 233 24.44 -13.96 6.06
CA GLU A 233 23.71 -14.21 7.30
C GLU A 233 23.92 -13.05 8.25
N TRP A 234 22.84 -12.59 8.85
CA TRP A 234 22.86 -11.48 9.80
C TRP A 234 22.57 -12.03 11.20
N ASP A 235 23.48 -11.81 12.13
CA ASP A 235 23.14 -11.90 13.55
C ASP A 235 22.33 -10.68 13.99
N HIS A 236 21.69 -10.77 15.16
CA HIS A 236 20.80 -9.73 15.67
C HIS A 236 21.49 -8.37 15.82
N ASP A 237 22.68 -8.35 16.41
CA ASP A 237 23.38 -7.10 16.73
C ASP A 237 23.88 -6.41 15.46
N SER A 238 24.44 -7.18 14.53
CA SER A 238 24.82 -6.69 13.21
C SER A 238 23.63 -6.15 12.42
N ALA A 239 22.47 -6.82 12.48
CA ALA A 239 21.26 -6.36 11.82
C ALA A 239 20.73 -5.04 12.41
N VAL A 240 20.72 -4.92 13.74
CA VAL A 240 20.29 -3.69 14.43
C VAL A 240 21.22 -2.52 14.09
N ALA A 241 22.55 -2.75 14.13
CA ALA A 241 23.54 -1.73 13.77
C ALA A 241 23.38 -1.28 12.30
N GLN A 242 23.16 -2.23 11.40
CA GLN A 242 22.94 -1.99 9.98
C GLN A 242 21.68 -1.14 9.73
N MET A 243 20.60 -1.42 10.45
CA MET A 243 19.35 -0.66 10.36
C MET A 243 19.52 0.76 10.90
N ALA A 244 20.13 0.91 12.08
CA ALA A 244 20.36 2.22 12.69
C ALA A 244 21.20 3.15 11.79
N ARG A 245 22.13 2.59 11.02
CA ARG A 245 22.97 3.34 10.09
C ARG A 245 22.20 4.03 8.95
N PHE A 246 21.09 3.43 8.48
CA PHE A 246 20.39 3.88 7.28
C PHE A 246 18.94 4.29 7.51
N MET A 247 18.39 4.00 8.69
CA MET A 247 17.05 4.44 9.10
C MET A 247 17.10 5.71 9.95
N ILE A 248 17.78 6.73 9.41
CA ILE A 248 17.88 8.06 10.02
C ILE A 248 16.71 8.93 9.58
#